data_AF-A0A5N9EK67-F1
#
_entry.id   AF-A0A5N9EK67-F1
#
_cell.length_a   1.000
_cell.length_b   1.000
_cell.length_c   1.000
_cell.angle_alpha   90.00
_cell.angle_beta   90.00
_cell.angle_gamma   90.00
#
_symmetry.space_group_name_H-M   'P 1'
#
loop_
_entity.id
_entity.type
_entity.pdbx_description
1 polymer ?
#
loop_
_entity_poly.entity_id
_entity_poly.type
_entity_poly.pdbx_seq_one_letter_code
_entity_poly.pdbx_strand_id
1 'polypeptide(L)'
;MAMEDPSPSGDVSAPFLKYALFCKDTEETEDGDLSLNGIVDLFELSEPDGTEDPGDPVLATVDFNLAFCIGGVEPGDHYLFVTLKTPGIPLETPPAQKVEWEEGILFQRWIKTFRIPVQKPGIHSAAILFDGIPLGEATFLVRFASETARPGPES
;
A
#
# COMPACT_ATOMS: atom_id res chain seq x y z
N MET A 1 10.76 -53.24 8.29
CA MET A 1 9.89 -52.27 7.59
C MET A 1 10.02 -50.97 8.35
N ALA A 2 10.79 -50.03 7.81
CA ALA A 2 10.91 -48.70 8.41
C ALA A 2 9.56 -48.00 8.24
N MET A 3 9.01 -47.46 9.33
CA MET A 3 7.86 -46.57 9.24
C MET A 3 8.36 -45.31 8.55
N GLU A 4 7.85 -45.06 7.35
CA GLU A 4 7.99 -43.77 6.69
C GLU A 4 7.33 -42.74 7.62
N ASP A 5 8.12 -41.79 8.11
CA ASP A 5 7.60 -40.62 8.79
C ASP A 5 6.54 -39.99 7.89
N PRO A 6 5.34 -39.66 8.40
CA PRO A 6 4.41 -38.87 7.62
C PRO A 6 5.10 -37.54 7.33
N SER A 7 5.38 -37.28 6.05
CA SER A 7 5.67 -35.93 5.57
C SER A 7 4.69 -34.99 6.26
N PRO A 8 5.14 -33.86 6.84
CA PRO A 8 4.20 -32.88 7.34
C PRO A 8 3.29 -32.57 6.14
N SER A 9 2.01 -32.92 6.27
CA SER A 9 0.99 -32.44 5.36
C SER A 9 1.15 -30.93 5.39
N GLY A 10 1.79 -30.39 4.36
CA GLY A 10 1.98 -28.96 4.22
C GLY A 10 0.58 -28.40 4.22
N ASP A 11 0.18 -27.80 5.33
CA ASP A 11 -0.95 -26.89 5.33
C ASP A 11 -0.57 -25.87 4.27
N VAL A 12 -1.17 -26.01 3.08
CA VAL A 12 -1.03 -25.03 2.01
C VAL A 12 -1.70 -23.79 2.57
N SER A 13 -0.92 -22.96 3.25
CA SER A 13 -1.44 -21.74 3.86
C SER A 13 -1.99 -20.92 2.72
N ALA A 14 -3.27 -20.59 2.73
CA ALA A 14 -3.85 -19.72 1.71
C ALA A 14 -3.05 -18.40 1.61
N PRO A 15 -3.04 -17.74 0.44
CA PRO A 15 -2.34 -16.48 0.27
C PRO A 15 -2.71 -15.49 1.38
N PHE A 16 -1.71 -14.86 1.98
CA PHE A 16 -1.90 -13.92 3.08
C PHE A 16 -1.03 -12.68 2.91
N LEU A 17 -1.53 -11.56 3.43
CA LEU A 17 -0.79 -10.31 3.46
C LEU A 17 0.10 -10.27 4.71
N LYS A 18 1.42 -10.32 4.52
CA LYS A 18 2.40 -10.21 5.62
C LYS A 18 2.48 -8.78 6.15
N TYR A 19 2.48 -7.79 5.25
CA TYR A 19 2.34 -6.38 5.58
C TYR A 19 1.86 -5.60 4.35
N ALA A 20 1.25 -4.43 4.60
CA ALA A 20 1.04 -3.39 3.61
C ALA A 20 1.05 -2.02 4.30
N LEU A 21 1.81 -1.07 3.76
CA LEU A 21 1.91 0.28 4.32
C LEU A 21 2.29 1.30 3.25
N PHE A 22 1.89 2.55 3.50
CA PHE A 22 2.39 3.69 2.73
C PHE A 22 3.67 4.23 3.37
N CYS A 23 4.63 4.64 2.54
CA CYS A 23 5.88 5.26 2.97
C CYS A 23 6.32 6.31 1.96
N LYS A 24 7.17 7.24 2.40
CA LYS A 24 7.70 8.31 1.53
C LYS A 24 8.83 7.81 0.64
N ASP A 25 9.62 6.87 1.14
CA ASP A 25 10.83 6.42 0.48
C ASP A 25 11.14 4.95 0.82
N THR A 26 11.84 4.29 -0.09
CA THR A 26 12.21 2.87 0.01
C THR A 26 13.63 2.66 -0.48
N GLU A 27 14.41 1.89 0.25
CA GLU A 27 15.77 1.53 -0.12
C GLU A 27 15.95 0.02 -0.05
N GLU A 28 16.38 -0.58 -1.16
CA GLU A 28 16.72 -2.01 -1.23
C GLU A 28 18.22 -2.14 -1.45
N THR A 29 18.88 -2.85 -0.53
CA THR A 29 20.32 -3.10 -0.59
C THR A 29 20.63 -4.32 -1.45
N GLU A 30 21.89 -4.47 -1.88
CA GLU A 30 22.35 -5.63 -2.64
C GLU A 30 22.20 -6.96 -1.88
N ASP A 31 22.23 -6.91 -0.54
CA ASP A 31 22.03 -8.07 0.33
C ASP A 31 20.54 -8.44 0.51
N GLY A 32 19.64 -7.66 -0.09
CA GLY A 32 18.20 -7.90 -0.07
C GLY A 32 17.47 -7.28 1.11
N ASP A 33 18.14 -6.52 1.98
CA ASP A 33 17.46 -5.76 3.03
C ASP A 33 16.65 -4.61 2.42
N LEU A 34 15.37 -4.53 2.84
CA LEU A 34 14.46 -3.47 2.44
C LEU A 34 14.19 -2.55 3.63
N SER A 35 14.55 -1.29 3.47
CA SER A 35 14.21 -0.20 4.40
C SER A 35 13.01 0.58 3.89
N LEU A 36 12.06 0.83 4.78
CA LEU A 36 10.85 1.62 4.50
C LEU A 36 10.91 2.90 5.33
N ASN A 37 11.11 4.03 4.67
CA ASN A 37 11.39 5.31 5.32
C ASN A 37 10.15 6.22 5.30
N GLY A 38 9.85 6.83 6.45
CA GLY A 38 8.74 7.76 6.59
C GLY A 38 7.39 7.11 6.34
N ILE A 39 7.03 6.09 7.13
CA ILE A 39 5.70 5.48 7.12
C ILE A 39 4.64 6.57 7.26
N VAL A 40 3.61 6.50 6.42
CA VAL A 40 2.55 7.50 6.33
C VAL A 40 1.25 6.91 6.86
N ASP A 41 0.92 7.23 8.11
CA ASP A 41 -0.43 7.00 8.67
C ASP A 41 -1.30 8.26 8.60
N LEU A 42 -0.67 9.42 8.46
CA LEU A 42 -1.31 10.74 8.47
C LEU A 42 -0.62 11.66 7.45
N PHE A 43 -1.44 12.33 6.65
CA PHE A 43 -1.03 13.44 5.79
C PHE A 43 -1.87 14.67 6.12
N GLU A 44 -1.21 15.80 6.39
CA GLU A 44 -1.87 17.05 6.73
C GLU A 44 -1.90 18.00 5.54
N LEU A 45 -3.10 18.44 5.18
CA LEU A 45 -3.35 19.48 4.19
C LEU A 45 -3.22 20.86 4.84
N SER A 46 -2.72 21.81 4.07
CA SER A 46 -2.93 23.23 4.39
C SER A 46 -4.42 23.54 4.39
N GLU A 47 -4.85 24.42 5.30
CA GLU A 47 -6.23 24.91 5.27
C GLU A 47 -6.50 25.70 3.98
N PRO A 48 -7.70 25.57 3.39
CA PRO A 48 -8.16 26.41 2.29
C PRO A 48 -8.05 27.88 2.66
N ASP A 49 -7.34 28.67 1.85
CA ASP A 49 -7.25 30.12 2.03
C ASP A 49 -8.29 30.88 1.17
N GLY A 50 -9.15 30.14 0.45
CA GLY A 50 -10.21 30.68 -0.39
C GLY A 50 -9.71 31.21 -1.74
N THR A 51 -8.43 31.02 -2.05
CA THR A 51 -7.86 31.32 -3.37
C THR A 51 -7.90 30.14 -4.33
N GLU A 52 -8.35 28.97 -3.87
CA GLU A 52 -8.44 27.76 -4.67
C GLU A 52 -9.39 27.93 -5.86
N ASP A 53 -9.01 27.35 -7.01
CA ASP A 53 -9.86 27.34 -8.19
C ASP A 53 -11.11 26.48 -7.94
N PRO A 54 -12.32 27.06 -7.95
CA PRO A 54 -13.55 26.28 -7.76
C PRO A 54 -13.79 25.24 -8.87
N GLY A 55 -13.06 25.30 -9.98
CA GLY A 55 -13.05 24.31 -11.06
C GLY A 55 -12.10 23.14 -10.86
N ASP A 56 -11.12 23.23 -9.95
CA ASP A 56 -10.17 22.15 -9.66
C ASP A 56 -10.46 21.52 -8.29
N PRO A 57 -10.96 20.28 -8.23
CA PRO A 57 -11.25 19.62 -6.96
C PRO A 57 -10.00 19.14 -6.21
N VAL A 58 -8.79 19.26 -6.77
CA VAL A 58 -7.55 18.77 -6.17
C VAL A 58 -6.99 19.77 -5.16
N LEU A 59 -6.94 19.36 -3.88
CA LEU A 59 -6.38 20.13 -2.77
C LEU A 59 -4.85 19.99 -2.66
N ALA A 60 -4.33 18.79 -2.98
CA ALA A 60 -2.91 18.52 -3.01
C ALA A 60 -2.61 17.31 -3.91
N THR A 61 -1.38 17.20 -4.38
CA THR A 61 -0.88 15.97 -5.00
C THR A 61 0.26 15.42 -4.16
N VAL A 62 0.14 14.16 -3.75
CA VAL A 62 1.17 13.46 -2.95
C VAL A 62 1.75 12.30 -3.73
N ASP A 63 3.07 12.14 -3.64
CA ASP A 63 3.79 11.00 -4.21
C ASP A 63 4.18 10.08 -3.04
N PHE A 64 3.52 8.93 -2.91
CA PHE A 64 3.79 7.92 -1.87
C PHE A 64 4.05 6.55 -2.47
N ASN A 65 4.90 5.77 -1.80
CA ASN A 65 5.14 4.38 -2.10
C ASN A 65 4.20 3.50 -1.26
N LEU A 66 3.53 2.56 -1.92
CA LEU A 66 2.87 1.44 -1.26
C LEU A 66 3.85 0.26 -1.25
N ALA A 67 4.29 -0.13 -0.06
CA ALA A 67 5.09 -1.34 0.14
C ALA A 67 4.21 -2.44 0.73
N PHE A 68 4.21 -3.62 0.13
CA PHE A 68 3.46 -4.76 0.63
C PHE A 68 4.14 -6.09 0.32
N CYS A 69 3.80 -7.11 1.10
CA CYS A 69 4.38 -8.43 0.98
C CYS A 69 3.30 -9.49 1.16
N ILE A 70 3.26 -10.44 0.23
CA ILE A 70 2.33 -11.57 0.22
C ILE A 70 3.15 -12.84 0.47
N GLY A 71 2.59 -13.81 1.18
CA GLY A 71 3.16 -15.15 1.36
C GLY A 71 2.09 -16.23 1.27
N GLY A 72 2.51 -17.49 1.33
CA GLY A 72 1.59 -18.63 1.27
C GLY A 72 0.94 -18.81 -0.11
N VAL A 73 1.68 -18.58 -1.18
CA VAL A 73 1.17 -18.73 -2.56
C VAL A 73 1.78 -19.99 -3.16
N GLU A 74 0.96 -20.75 -3.88
CA GLU A 74 1.41 -21.92 -4.65
C GLU A 74 2.26 -21.47 -5.86
N PRO A 75 3.23 -22.26 -6.34
CA PRO A 75 3.96 -21.90 -7.55
C PRO A 75 3.06 -21.85 -8.79
N GLY A 76 3.25 -20.84 -9.66
CA GLY A 76 2.50 -20.70 -10.89
C GLY A 76 2.17 -19.26 -11.29
N ASP A 77 1.26 -19.13 -12.25
CA ASP A 77 0.76 -17.84 -12.74
C ASP A 77 -0.39 -17.33 -11.86
N HIS A 78 -0.26 -16.11 -11.36
CA HIS A 78 -1.26 -15.43 -10.54
C HIS A 78 -1.58 -14.01 -11.04
N TYR A 79 -2.62 -13.42 -10.47
CA TYR A 79 -3.08 -12.08 -10.80
C TYR A 79 -3.15 -11.18 -9.56
N LEU A 80 -2.32 -10.13 -9.57
CA LEU A 80 -2.27 -9.12 -8.53
C LEU A 80 -3.10 -7.90 -8.92
N PHE A 81 -3.96 -7.45 -8.02
CA PHE A 81 -4.74 -6.21 -8.14
C PHE A 81 -4.43 -5.29 -6.98
N VAL A 82 -4.21 -4.02 -7.27
CA VAL A 82 -4.03 -2.99 -6.25
C VAL A 82 -4.91 -1.80 -6.62
N THR A 83 -5.91 -1.52 -5.81
CA THR A 83 -6.91 -0.49 -6.11
C THR A 83 -6.86 0.61 -5.07
N LEU A 84 -6.68 1.86 -5.52
CA LEU A 84 -6.74 3.03 -4.65
C LEU A 84 -8.18 3.53 -4.48
N LYS A 85 -8.58 3.72 -3.22
CA LYS A 85 -9.81 4.37 -2.81
C LYS A 85 -9.45 5.70 -2.16
N THR A 86 -9.85 6.79 -2.80
CA THR A 86 -9.55 8.14 -2.31
C THR A 86 -10.85 8.97 -2.24
N PRO A 87 -11.13 9.63 -1.11
CA PRO A 87 -12.30 10.50 -0.97
C PRO A 87 -12.40 11.54 -2.09
N GLY A 88 -13.54 11.55 -2.78
CA GLY A 88 -13.82 12.49 -3.88
C GLY A 88 -13.57 11.93 -5.28
N ILE A 89 -12.80 10.85 -5.41
CA ILE A 89 -12.46 10.25 -6.71
C ILE A 89 -13.27 8.96 -6.89
N PRO A 90 -13.94 8.76 -8.05
CA PRO A 90 -14.58 7.50 -8.36
C PRO A 90 -13.60 6.31 -8.31
N LEU A 91 -14.07 5.17 -7.82
CA LEU A 91 -13.24 3.98 -7.73
C LEU A 91 -12.94 3.43 -9.13
N GLU A 92 -11.68 3.51 -9.53
CA GLU A 92 -11.18 2.87 -10.75
C GLU A 92 -10.32 1.66 -10.38
N THR A 93 -10.72 0.47 -10.82
CA THR A 93 -9.95 -0.76 -10.60
C THR A 93 -8.95 -0.91 -11.74
N PRO A 94 -7.63 -0.82 -11.49
CA PRO A 94 -6.64 -1.02 -12.54
C PRO A 94 -6.67 -2.47 -13.06
N PRO A 95 -6.15 -2.71 -14.28
CA PRO A 95 -6.07 -4.05 -14.82
C PRO A 95 -5.23 -4.96 -13.93
N ALA A 96 -5.57 -6.25 -13.95
CA ALA A 96 -4.80 -7.29 -13.27
C ALA A 96 -3.34 -7.28 -13.75
N GLN A 97 -2.40 -7.32 -12.81
CA GLN A 97 -1.00 -7.57 -13.11
C GLN A 97 -0.74 -9.07 -13.03
N LYS A 98 -0.35 -9.68 -14.15
CA LYS A 98 0.14 -11.06 -14.14
C LYS A 98 1.46 -11.12 -13.35
N VAL A 99 1.56 -12.04 -12.42
CA VAL A 99 2.77 -12.33 -11.64
C VAL A 99 3.06 -13.82 -11.68
N GLU A 100 4.33 -14.17 -11.79
CA GLU A 100 4.78 -15.55 -11.73
C GLU A 100 5.39 -15.82 -10.35
N TRP A 101 4.94 -16.90 -9.71
CA TRP A 101 5.44 -17.33 -8.42
C TRP A 101 6.30 -18.58 -8.60
N GLU A 102 7.60 -18.44 -8.38
CA GLU A 102 8.55 -19.53 -8.55
C GLU A 102 8.51 -20.54 -7.38
N GLU A 103 8.97 -21.75 -7.64
CA GLU A 103 9.07 -22.79 -6.63
C GLU A 103 10.05 -22.37 -5.50
N GLY A 104 9.64 -22.56 -4.25
CA GLY A 104 10.45 -22.23 -3.07
C GLY A 104 10.35 -20.78 -2.58
N ILE A 105 9.59 -19.91 -3.26
CA ILE A 105 9.33 -18.55 -2.79
C ILE A 105 8.33 -18.59 -1.62
N LEU A 106 8.81 -18.23 -0.42
CA LEU A 106 7.98 -18.17 0.79
C LEU A 106 7.12 -16.90 0.85
N PHE A 107 7.67 -15.81 0.33
CA PHE A 107 7.00 -14.52 0.24
C PHE A 107 7.62 -13.68 -0.87
N GLN A 108 6.80 -12.84 -1.49
CA GLN A 108 7.23 -11.88 -2.49
C GLN A 108 6.80 -10.48 -2.05
N ARG A 109 7.61 -9.48 -2.38
CA ARG A 109 7.43 -8.08 -1.98
C ARG A 109 7.25 -7.20 -3.21
N TRP A 110 6.47 -6.15 -3.05
CA TRP A 110 6.24 -5.13 -4.07
C TRP A 110 6.36 -3.74 -3.48
N ILE A 111 6.86 -2.83 -4.30
CA ILE A 111 6.87 -1.39 -4.07
C ILE A 111 6.19 -0.75 -5.28
N LYS A 112 5.09 -0.05 -5.04
CA LYS A 112 4.34 0.67 -6.09
C LYS A 112 4.28 2.14 -5.72
N THR A 113 4.84 3.00 -6.57
CA THR A 113 4.73 4.45 -6.41
C THR A 113 3.40 4.94 -6.96
N PHE A 114 2.69 5.74 -6.17
CA PHE A 114 1.44 6.36 -6.55
C PHE A 114 1.56 7.88 -6.44
N ARG A 115 1.13 8.56 -7.50
CA ARG A 115 0.82 9.98 -7.48
C ARG A 115 -0.68 10.13 -7.19
N ILE A 116 -1.02 10.54 -5.97
CA ILE A 116 -2.38 10.58 -5.47
C ILE A 116 -2.88 12.03 -5.46
N PRO A 117 -3.88 12.38 -6.30
CA PRO A 117 -4.57 13.66 -6.20
C PRO A 117 -5.55 13.61 -5.03
N VAL A 118 -5.25 14.34 -3.96
CA VAL A 118 -6.10 14.45 -2.78
C VAL A 118 -7.17 15.50 -3.06
N GLN A 119 -8.43 15.08 -3.09
CA GLN A 119 -9.57 15.99 -3.32
C GLN A 119 -10.37 16.29 -2.05
N LYS A 120 -10.34 15.39 -1.06
CA LYS A 120 -11.06 15.55 0.20
C LYS A 120 -10.30 14.92 1.36
N PRO A 121 -10.39 15.50 2.57
CA PRO A 121 -9.99 14.81 3.79
C PRO A 121 -10.72 13.47 3.97
N GLY A 122 -10.09 12.55 4.71
CA GLY A 122 -10.63 11.23 5.02
C GLY A 122 -9.61 10.12 4.83
N ILE A 123 -10.06 8.89 5.03
CA ILE A 123 -9.24 7.69 4.90
C ILE A 123 -9.01 7.42 3.42
N HIS A 124 -7.74 7.38 3.03
CA HIS A 124 -7.28 6.90 1.74
C HIS A 124 -6.78 5.47 1.93
N SER A 125 -7.17 4.56 1.06
CA SER A 125 -6.75 3.16 1.16
C SER A 125 -6.29 2.57 -0.17
N ALA A 126 -5.33 1.65 -0.09
CA ALA A 126 -4.96 0.76 -1.18
C ALA A 126 -5.41 -0.66 -0.81
N ALA A 127 -6.44 -1.16 -1.49
CA ALA A 127 -6.89 -2.53 -1.35
C ALA A 127 -6.01 -3.46 -2.21
N ILE A 128 -5.55 -4.57 -1.63
CA ILE A 128 -4.70 -5.56 -2.28
C ILE A 128 -5.51 -6.85 -2.43
N LEU A 129 -5.70 -7.26 -3.68
CA LEU A 129 -6.34 -8.53 -4.01
C LEU A 129 -5.36 -9.40 -4.79
N PHE A 130 -5.40 -10.70 -4.52
CA PHE A 130 -4.58 -11.70 -5.17
C PHE A 130 -5.49 -12.81 -5.69
N ASP A 131 -5.48 -13.05 -7.00
CA ASP A 131 -6.44 -13.90 -7.72
C ASP A 131 -7.91 -13.54 -7.44
N GLY A 132 -8.16 -12.24 -7.26
CA GLY A 132 -9.49 -11.71 -6.91
C GLY A 132 -9.89 -11.88 -5.44
N ILE A 133 -9.05 -12.53 -4.62
CA ILE A 133 -9.27 -12.68 -3.17
C ILE A 133 -8.69 -11.44 -2.46
N PRO A 134 -9.48 -10.71 -1.66
CA PRO A 134 -8.96 -9.59 -0.87
C PRO A 134 -8.06 -10.09 0.26
N LEU A 135 -6.81 -9.66 0.26
CA LEU A 135 -5.84 -10.04 1.29
C LEU A 135 -5.74 -8.99 2.40
N GLY A 136 -6.04 -7.73 2.09
CA GLY A 136 -6.04 -6.63 3.05
C GLY A 136 -5.91 -5.27 2.38
N GLU A 137 -5.64 -4.24 3.17
CA GLU A 137 -5.43 -2.88 2.69
C GLU A 137 -4.36 -2.15 3.52
N ALA A 138 -3.68 -1.20 2.88
CA ALA A 138 -2.93 -0.15 3.56
C ALA A 138 -3.80 1.12 3.61
N THR A 139 -3.70 1.89 4.69
CA THR A 139 -4.50 3.11 4.86
C THR A 139 -3.65 4.25 5.38
N PHE A 140 -4.02 5.48 5.01
CA PHE A 140 -3.56 6.70 5.67
C PHE A 140 -4.70 7.70 5.80
N LEU A 141 -4.68 8.50 6.85
CA LEU A 141 -5.65 9.57 7.07
C LEU A 141 -5.16 10.86 6.43
N VAL A 142 -6.05 11.53 5.69
CA VAL A 142 -5.86 12.92 5.29
C VAL A 142 -6.74 13.81 6.17
N ARG A 143 -6.16 14.88 6.72
CA ARG A 143 -6.91 15.93 7.43
C ARG A 143 -6.30 17.30 7.16
N PHE A 144 -7.03 18.37 7.47
CA PHE A 144 -6.43 19.70 7.54
C PHE A 144 -5.54 19.83 8.77
N ALA A 145 -4.39 20.49 8.62
CA ALA A 145 -3.56 20.89 9.74
C ALA A 145 -4.36 21.83 10.66
N SER A 146 -4.21 21.66 11.97
CA SER A 146 -4.83 22.58 12.94
C SER A 146 -3.89 23.75 13.21
N GLU A 147 -4.43 24.98 13.39
CA GLU A 147 -3.65 26.19 13.71
C GLU A 147 -2.63 25.99 14.85
N THR A 148 -2.93 25.08 15.79
CA THR A 148 -2.11 24.77 16.98
C THR A 148 -0.78 24.06 16.67
N ALA A 149 -0.55 23.58 15.44
CA ALA A 149 0.66 22.84 15.07
C ALA A 149 1.76 23.71 14.42
N ARG A 150 1.53 25.02 14.20
CA ARG A 150 2.61 25.91 13.76
C ARG A 150 3.60 26.13 14.92
N PRO A 151 4.88 25.73 14.80
CA PRO A 151 5.87 26.20 15.76
C PRO A 151 5.89 27.72 15.69
N GLY A 152 5.65 28.38 16.83
CA GLY A 152 5.74 29.83 16.92
C GLY A 152 7.13 30.30 16.51
N PRO A 153 7.28 31.56 16.05
CA PRO A 153 8.58 32.07 15.64
C PRO A 153 9.56 31.96 16.81
N GLU A 154 10.68 31.27 16.59
CA GLU A 154 11.80 31.26 17.53
C GLU A 154 12.17 32.71 17.85
N SER A 155 12.08 33.06 19.14
CA SER A 155 12.46 34.38 19.67
C SER A 155 13.95 34.45 19.98
#